data_AF-A0A924EKE4-F1
#
_entry.id   AF-A0A924EKE4-F1
#
_cell.length_a   1.000
_cell.length_b   1.000
_cell.length_c   1.000
_cell.angle_alpha   90.00
_cell.angle_beta   90.00
_cell.angle_gamma   90.00
#
_symmetry.space_group_name_H-M   'P 1'
#
loop_
_entity.id
_entity.type
_entity.pdbx_description
1 polymer ?
#
loop_
_entity_poly.entity_id
_entity_poly.type
_entity_poly.pdbx_seq_one_letter_code
_entity_poly.pdbx_strand_id
1 'polypeptide(L)' 'MLEFNEFYNIRRNNYANTELGLILEDMHDENVIFNTETLFFIDSVFYFTSPRSHV' A
#
# COMPACT_ATOMS: atom_id res chain seq x y z
N MET A 1 -1.89 2.38 10.85
CA MET A 1 -0.54 2.79 10.39
C MET A 1 -0.52 3.11 8.88
N LEU A 2 -1.33 2.48 8.03
CA LEU A 2 -1.55 2.93 6.64
C LEU A 2 -2.73 3.90 6.48
N GLU A 3 -3.74 3.81 7.35
CA GLU A 3 -4.92 4.69 7.36
C GLU A 3 -4.60 6.18 7.51
N PHE A 4 -3.49 6.54 8.16
CA PHE A 4 -3.02 7.93 8.26
C PHE A 4 -2.55 8.50 6.92
N ASN A 5 -2.21 7.64 5.96
CA ASN A 5 -1.82 8.00 4.60
C ASN A 5 -2.96 7.70 3.61
N GLU A 6 -4.21 7.73 4.09
CA GLU A 6 -5.43 7.54 3.29
C GLU A 6 -5.52 6.18 2.57
N PHE A 7 -4.72 5.21 2.99
CA PHE A 7 -4.89 3.83 2.58
C PHE A 7 -5.99 3.19 3.41
N TYR A 8 -7.03 2.68 2.76
CA TYR A 8 -8.09 1.93 3.40
C TYR A 8 -7.96 0.43 3.10
N ASN A 9 -8.30 -0.40 4.09
CA ASN A 9 -8.28 -1.84 3.93
C ASN A 9 -9.43 -2.27 3.01
N ILE A 10 -9.11 -2.89 1.87
CA ILE A 10 -10.11 -3.42 0.94
C ILE A 10 -10.40 -4.89 1.19
N ARG A 11 -9.41 -5.64 1.69
CA ARG A 11 -9.53 -7.07 2.03
C ARG A 11 -8.28 -7.56 2.76
N ARG A 12 -8.42 -8.10 3.98
CA ARG A 12 -7.31 -8.71 4.76
C ARG A 12 -6.10 -7.78 4.89
N ASN A 13 -5.04 -7.99 4.12
CA ASN A 13 -3.84 -7.15 4.10
C ASN A 13 -3.64 -6.47 2.74
N ASN A 14 -4.74 -6.27 2.01
CA ASN A 14 -4.77 -5.47 0.80
C ASN A 14 -5.34 -4.09 1.13
N TYR A 15 -4.66 -3.06 0.66
CA TYR A 15 -4.96 -1.67 0.94
C TYR A 15 -5.06 -0.88 -0.37
N ALA A 16 -5.95 0.09 -0.43
CA ALA A 16 -6.07 0.99 -1.57
C ALA A 16 -6.00 2.45 -1.13
N ASN A 17 -5.39 3.29 -1.97
CA ASN A 17 -5.44 4.74 -1.87
C ASN A 17 -5.90 5.28 -3.23
N THR A 18 -7.11 5.86 -3.27
CA THR A 18 -7.70 6.38 -4.51
C THR A 18 -7.09 7.69 -4.96
N GLU A 19 -6.61 8.51 -4.03
CA GLU A 19 -5.99 9.80 -4.34
C GLU A 19 -4.66 9.60 -5.08
N LEU A 20 -3.87 8.60 -4.68
CA LEU A 20 -2.63 8.21 -5.33
C LEU A 20 -2.82 7.25 -6.50
N GLY A 21 -3.99 6.61 -6.62
CA GLY A 21 -4.22 5.55 -7.60
C GLY A 21 -3.36 4.32 -7.32
N LEU A 22 -3.30 3.87 -6.07
CA LEU A 22 -2.47 2.74 -5.65
C LEU A 22 -3.30 1.65 -4.97
N ILE A 23 -2.96 0.40 -5.27
CA ILE A 23 -3.42 -0.76 -4.52
C ILE A 23 -2.18 -1.57 -4.11
N LEU A 24 -2.09 -1.87 -2.82
CA LEU A 24 -1.06 -2.70 -2.22
C LEU A 24 -1.68 -4.03 -1.84
N GLU A 25 -1.12 -5.13 -2.29
CA GLU A 25 -1.56 -6.47 -1.91
C GLU A 25 -0.52 -7.18 -1.05
N ASP A 26 -1.01 -8.03 -0.16
CA ASP A 26 -0.22 -8.87 0.75
C ASP A 26 0.74 -8.08 1.68
N MET A 27 0.26 -6.92 2.15
CA MET A 27 0.98 -6.03 3.08
C MET A 27 0.93 -6.54 4.51
N HIS A 28 1.60 -7.66 4.74
CA HIS A 28 1.83 -8.26 6.04
C HIS A 28 3.17 -7.84 6.63
N ASP A 29 3.30 -7.88 7.96
CA ASP A 29 4.57 -7.52 8.63
C ASP A 29 5.73 -8.44 8.21
N GLU A 30 5.50 -9.73 7.93
CA GLU A 30 6.51 -10.66 7.43
C GLU A 30 7.06 -10.31 6.03
N ASN A 31 6.26 -9.61 5.24
CA ASN A 31 6.58 -9.21 3.87
C ASN A 31 7.29 -7.84 3.81
N VAL A 32 7.45 -7.18 4.96
CA VAL A 32 8.11 -5.88 5.06
C VAL A 32 9.35 -5.99 5.94
N ILE A 33 10.52 -6.01 5.31
CA ILE A 33 11.79 -6.05 6.02
C ILE A 33 12.29 -4.62 6.22
N PHE A 34 12.52 -4.24 7.48
CA PHE A 34 13.15 -2.97 7.83
C PHE A 34 14.64 -3.18 8.13
N ASN A 35 15.51 -2.50 7.37
CA ASN A 35 16.94 -2.47 7.65
C ASN A 35 17.41 -1.02 7.69
N THR A 36 17.96 -0.61 8.84
CA THR A 36 18.45 0.74 9.15
C THR A 36 17.42 1.82 8.89
N GLU A 37 17.31 2.32 7.67
CA GLU A 37 16.35 3.38 7.28
C GLU A 37 15.58 3.01 6.01
N THR A 38 15.74 1.78 5.51
CA THR A 38 15.14 1.31 4.26
C THR A 38 14.12 0.21 4.53
N LEU A 39 12.97 0.32 3.86
CA LEU A 39 11.96 -0.74 3.80
C LEU A 39 12.14 -1.54 2.51
N PHE A 40 12.18 -2.85 2.67
CA PHE A 40 12.20 -3.80 1.56
C PHE A 40 10.87 -4.56 1.59
N PHE A 41 10.12 -4.45 0.50
CA PHE A 41 8.87 -5.17 0.30
C PHE A 41 9.19 -6.44 -0.48
N ILE A 42 8.88 -7.59 0.11
CA ILE A 42 9.06 -8.91 -0.50
C ILE A 42 7.70 -9.58 -0.61
N ASP A 43 7.47 -10.33 -1.68
CA ASP A 43 6.20 -11.04 -1.93
C ASP A 43 4.94 -10.14 -1.84
N SER A 44 5.07 -8.85 -2.14
CA SER A 44 3.97 -7.89 -2.22
C SER A 44 3.83 -7.34 -3.63
N VAL A 45 2.59 -7.07 -4.06
CA VAL A 45 2.30 -6.52 -5.39
C VAL A 45 1.76 -5.10 -5.27
N PHE A 46 2.29 -4.21 -6.09
CA PHE A 46 1.89 -2.81 -6.19
C PHE A 46 1.19 -2.60 -7.53
N TYR A 47 -0.11 -2.35 -7.49
CA TYR A 47 -0.88 -1.98 -8.68
C TYR A 47 -1.04 -0.48 -8.77
N PHE A 48 -0.82 0.05 -9.97
CA PHE A 48 -1.16 1.42 -10.31
C PHE A 48 -2.53 1.46 -10.96
N THR A 49 -3.37 2.38 -10.50
CA THR A 49 -4.69 2.70 -11.05
C THR A 49 -4.71 4.18 -11.43
N SER A 50 -5.83 4.67 -11.97
CA SER A 50 -5.98 6.10 -12.22
C SER A 50 -6.12 6.84 -10.87
N PRO A 51 -5.23 7.79 -10.56
CA PRO A 51 -5.40 8.67 -9.41
C PRO A 51 -6.70 9.46 -9.55
N ARG A 52 -7.34 9.78 -8.42
CA ARG A 52 -8.54 10.62 -8.44
C ARG A 52 -8.20 11.99 -9.02
N SER A 53 -8.88 12.39 -10.09
CA SER A 53 -8.75 13.74 -10.63
C SER A 53 -9.65 14.69 -9.84
N HIS A 54 -9.06 15.71 -9.22
CA HIS A 54 -9.81 16.84 -8.68
C HIS A 54 -10.14 17.81 -9.84
N VAL A 55 -11.24 17.55 -10.54
CA VAL A 55 -11.83 18.45 -11.56
C VAL A 55 -13.18 18.93 -11.07
#